data_AF-A0A965UP86-F1
#
_entry.id   AF-A0A965UP86-F1
#
_cell.length_a   1.000
_cell.length_b   1.000
_cell.length_c   1.000
_cell.angle_alpha   90.00
_cell.angle_beta   90.00
_cell.angle_gamma   90.00
#
_symmetry.space_group_name_H-M   'P 1'
#
loop_
_entity.id
_entity.type
_entity.pdbx_description
1 polymer ?
#
loop_
_entity_poly.entity_id
_entity_poly.type
_entity_poly.pdbx_seq_one_letter_code
_entity_poly.pdbx_strand_id
1 'polypeptide(L)'
;RMLEEFAPTTEYIITLDYDTFVTRSDIERLFAIAMTCQCDALAPIQAKREDGRPMLTLLDTMDDPPADGKTELPLSWFAEPVQQVDTAHFGCTIISTRALRRTLKPWFHSKPDAEGGWGDGRIDDDLWFWSQFKKSGNRLFITPRVVIGHGEYVISWPSKDFSGPVFQHTTSWQRTKKPPETAWRVGE
;
A
#
# COMPACT_ATOMS: atom_id res chain seq x y z
N ARG A 1 -17.19 0.22 -9.07
CA ARG A 1 -18.01 -0.73 -9.87
C ARG A 1 -17.82 -2.18 -9.41
N MET A 2 -16.62 -2.77 -9.53
CA MET A 2 -16.38 -4.18 -9.13
C MET A 2 -16.78 -4.47 -7.67
N LEU A 3 -16.33 -3.64 -6.72
CA LEU A 3 -16.68 -3.82 -5.30
C LEU A 3 -18.20 -3.85 -5.06
N GLU A 4 -18.96 -3.06 -5.80
CA GLU A 4 -20.41 -2.93 -5.60
C GLU A 4 -21.17 -4.09 -6.25
N GLU A 5 -20.67 -4.56 -7.39
CA GLU A 5 -21.23 -5.68 -8.14
C GLU A 5 -21.09 -7.01 -7.39
N PHE A 6 -19.93 -7.25 -6.77
CA PHE A 6 -19.63 -8.54 -6.13
C PHE A 6 -19.90 -8.55 -4.61
N ALA A 7 -20.02 -7.40 -3.95
CA ALA A 7 -20.32 -7.36 -2.52
C ALA A 7 -21.61 -8.08 -2.09
N PRO A 8 -22.70 -8.14 -2.89
CA PRO A 8 -23.90 -8.89 -2.53
C PRO A 8 -23.74 -10.42 -2.63
N THR A 9 -22.81 -10.91 -3.45
CA THR A 9 -22.72 -12.33 -3.84
C THR A 9 -21.48 -13.06 -3.33
N THR A 10 -20.56 -12.34 -2.69
CA THR A 10 -19.30 -12.90 -2.16
C THR A 10 -19.15 -12.58 -0.67
N GLU A 11 -18.36 -13.38 0.05
CA GLU A 11 -18.07 -13.13 1.48
C GLU A 11 -16.87 -12.20 1.67
N TYR A 12 -15.91 -12.31 0.76
CA TYR A 12 -14.67 -11.54 0.74
C TYR A 12 -14.35 -11.12 -0.69
N ILE A 13 -13.74 -9.95 -0.81
CA ILE A 13 -13.14 -9.47 -2.04
C ILE A 13 -11.65 -9.26 -1.77
N ILE A 14 -10.80 -9.71 -2.68
CA ILE A 14 -9.39 -9.34 -2.70
C ILE A 14 -9.16 -8.29 -3.78
N THR A 15 -8.50 -7.21 -3.39
CA THR A 15 -8.00 -6.18 -4.30
C THR A 15 -6.55 -6.52 -4.62
N LEU A 16 -6.17 -6.45 -5.89
CA LEU A 16 -4.84 -6.82 -6.35
C LEU A 16 -4.40 -5.85 -7.44
N ASP A 17 -3.26 -5.19 -7.23
CA ASP A 17 -2.66 -4.35 -8.25
C ASP A 17 -1.96 -5.20 -9.31
N TYR A 18 -1.95 -4.73 -10.55
CA TYR A 18 -1.31 -5.43 -11.67
C TYR A 18 0.17 -5.73 -11.43
N ASP A 19 0.85 -4.84 -10.70
CA ASP A 19 2.26 -4.91 -10.35
C ASP A 19 2.49 -5.37 -8.90
N THR A 20 1.52 -6.05 -8.31
CA THR A 20 1.73 -6.77 -7.05
C THR A 20 2.26 -8.18 -7.31
N PHE A 21 3.39 -8.51 -6.69
CA PHE A 21 4.05 -9.80 -6.82
C PHE A 21 3.77 -10.66 -5.59
N VAL A 22 2.86 -11.62 -5.78
CA VAL A 22 2.40 -12.54 -4.75
C VAL A 22 2.38 -13.97 -5.25
N THR A 23 2.58 -14.92 -4.35
CA THR A 23 2.40 -16.34 -4.62
C THR A 23 1.01 -16.79 -4.19
N ARG A 24 0.60 -17.97 -4.65
CA ARG A 24 -0.62 -18.63 -4.16
C ARG A 24 -0.61 -18.82 -2.64
N SER A 25 0.54 -19.21 -2.07
CA SER A 25 0.68 -19.42 -0.62
C SER A 25 0.51 -18.13 0.19
N ASP A 26 0.91 -16.98 -0.36
CA ASP A 26 0.71 -15.69 0.30
C ASP A 26 -0.79 -15.38 0.43
N ILE A 27 -1.54 -15.59 -0.65
CA ILE A 27 -3.00 -15.37 -0.68
C ILE A 27 -3.71 -16.35 0.26
N GLU A 28 -3.39 -17.65 0.20
CA GLU A 28 -3.98 -18.65 1.10
C GLU A 28 -3.72 -18.31 2.58
N ARG A 29 -2.51 -17.85 2.90
CA ARG A 29 -2.14 -17.43 4.25
C ARG A 29 -2.88 -16.16 4.69
N LEU A 30 -3.02 -15.17 3.82
CA LEU A 30 -3.81 -13.96 4.10
C LEU A 30 -5.27 -14.32 4.42
N PHE A 31 -5.90 -15.17 3.61
CA PHE A 31 -7.27 -15.63 3.86
C PHE A 31 -7.38 -16.37 5.20
N ALA A 32 -6.47 -17.31 5.46
CA ALA A 32 -6.47 -18.06 6.72
C ALA A 32 -6.38 -17.13 7.94
N ILE A 33 -5.51 -16.12 7.91
CA ILE A 33 -5.35 -15.14 8.99
C ILE A 33 -6.59 -14.25 9.09
N ALA A 34 -7.08 -13.70 7.98
CA ALA A 34 -8.25 -12.82 7.96
C ALA A 34 -9.49 -13.50 8.57
N MET A 35 -9.70 -14.78 8.25
CA MET A 35 -10.80 -15.57 8.80
C MET A 35 -10.57 -15.90 10.29
N THR A 36 -9.38 -16.36 10.66
CA THR A 36 -9.05 -16.77 12.04
C THR A 36 -9.12 -15.59 13.01
N CYS A 37 -8.61 -14.43 12.60
CA CYS A 37 -8.59 -13.20 13.40
C CYS A 37 -9.84 -12.34 13.21
N GLN A 38 -10.80 -12.79 12.39
CA GLN A 38 -12.06 -12.08 12.09
C GLN A 38 -11.84 -10.61 11.65
N CYS A 39 -10.87 -10.41 10.76
CA CYS A 39 -10.54 -9.10 10.22
C CYS A 39 -11.65 -8.59 9.30
N ASP A 40 -12.07 -7.32 9.44
CA ASP A 40 -12.95 -6.70 8.45
C ASP A 40 -12.19 -6.39 7.15
N ALA A 41 -10.91 -6.03 7.26
CA ALA A 41 -9.95 -6.02 6.14
C ALA A 41 -8.54 -6.41 6.60
N LEU A 42 -7.75 -7.07 5.75
CA LEU A 42 -6.38 -7.48 6.03
C LEU A 42 -5.47 -7.28 4.81
N ALA A 43 -4.35 -6.61 5.03
CA ALA A 43 -3.29 -6.42 4.05
C ALA A 43 -1.96 -7.09 4.49
N PRO A 44 -1.10 -7.54 3.56
CA PRO A 44 0.28 -7.90 3.84
C PRO A 44 1.16 -6.66 4.04
N ILE A 45 2.43 -6.88 4.44
CA ILE A 45 3.45 -5.82 4.37
C ILE A 45 3.95 -5.69 2.94
N GLN A 46 3.91 -4.46 2.42
CA GLN A 46 4.43 -4.10 1.12
C GLN A 46 5.09 -2.73 1.19
N ALA A 47 6.20 -2.54 0.45
CA ALA A 47 6.92 -1.27 0.40
C ALA A 47 6.23 -0.26 -0.52
N LYS A 48 6.36 1.02 -0.16
CA LYS A 48 5.95 2.14 -0.99
C LYS A 48 6.95 2.35 -2.12
N ARG A 49 6.42 2.59 -3.33
CA ARG A 49 7.25 2.86 -4.51
C ARG A 49 8.15 4.07 -4.28
N GLU A 50 9.40 3.98 -4.73
CA GLU A 50 10.43 5.03 -4.67
C GLU A 50 10.84 5.49 -3.23
N ASP A 51 10.21 4.94 -2.19
CA ASP A 51 10.38 5.37 -0.78
C ASP A 51 10.80 4.20 0.13
N GLY A 52 10.44 2.96 -0.23
CA GLY A 52 10.87 1.74 0.47
C GLY A 52 10.22 1.51 1.84
N ARG A 53 9.62 2.54 2.44
CA ARG A 53 8.86 2.42 3.69
C ARG A 53 7.62 1.53 3.53
N PRO A 54 7.21 0.76 4.55
CA PRO A 54 5.95 0.02 4.52
C PRO A 54 4.75 0.93 4.25
N MET A 55 3.84 0.53 3.37
CA MET A 55 2.62 1.26 3.04
C MET A 55 1.52 1.03 4.07
N LEU A 56 1.67 1.66 5.23
CA LEU A 56 0.68 1.69 6.29
C LEU A 56 0.72 3.02 7.04
N THR A 57 -0.40 3.39 7.65
CA THR A 57 -0.47 4.42 8.69
C THR A 57 -0.88 3.74 9.99
N LEU A 58 -0.13 3.99 11.06
CA LEU A 58 -0.42 3.38 12.36
C LEU A 58 -1.80 3.79 12.87
N LEU A 59 -2.39 2.94 13.71
CA LEU A 59 -3.68 3.22 14.30
C LEU A 59 -3.67 4.58 15.00
N ASP A 60 -4.71 5.38 14.74
CA ASP A 60 -4.93 6.72 15.29
C ASP A 60 -3.85 7.75 14.94
N THR A 61 -3.19 7.58 13.79
CA THR A 61 -2.18 8.53 13.27
C THR A 61 -2.51 9.10 11.89
N MET A 62 -3.64 8.71 11.28
CA MET A 62 -4.07 9.27 9.98
C MET A 62 -4.37 10.77 10.05
N ASP A 63 -5.09 11.18 11.08
CA ASP A 63 -5.47 12.58 11.30
C ASP A 63 -4.47 13.34 12.21
N ASP A 64 -3.60 12.61 12.92
CA ASP A 64 -2.60 13.15 13.85
C ASP A 64 -1.25 12.43 13.67
N PRO A 65 -0.51 12.71 12.58
CA PRO A 65 0.75 12.04 12.30
C PRO A 65 1.86 12.52 13.27
N PRO A 66 2.89 11.69 13.52
CA PRO A 66 4.04 12.08 14.34
C PRO A 66 4.71 13.36 13.83
N ALA A 67 5.02 14.29 14.74
CA ALA A 67 5.55 15.61 14.39
C ALA A 67 6.89 15.58 13.62
N ASP A 68 7.72 14.57 13.85
CA ASP A 68 9.00 14.37 13.17
C ASP A 68 8.90 13.43 11.95
N GLY A 69 7.69 12.95 11.63
CA GLY A 69 7.42 12.03 10.53
C GLY A 69 8.02 10.63 10.69
N LYS A 70 8.46 10.27 11.91
CA LYS A 70 9.09 8.98 12.21
C LYS A 70 8.29 8.22 13.25
N THR A 71 8.42 6.90 13.21
CA THR A 71 7.88 6.05 14.27
C THR A 71 8.76 4.83 14.45
N GLU A 72 8.94 4.43 15.71
CA GLU A 72 9.59 3.19 16.09
C GLU A 72 8.55 2.26 16.71
N LEU A 73 8.60 0.99 16.33
CA LEU A 73 7.71 -0.05 16.84
C LEU A 73 8.52 -1.09 17.61
N PRO A 74 8.03 -1.57 18.77
CA PRO A 74 8.70 -2.63 19.48
C PRO A 74 8.61 -3.94 18.70
N LEU A 75 9.59 -4.84 18.87
CA LEU A 75 9.58 -6.16 18.23
C LEU A 75 8.31 -6.98 18.53
N SER A 76 7.72 -6.78 19.72
CA SER A 76 6.45 -7.41 20.11
C SER A 76 5.30 -7.04 19.17
N TRP A 77 5.31 -5.84 18.57
CA TRP A 77 4.32 -5.46 17.58
C TRP A 77 4.34 -6.39 16.37
N PHE A 78 5.53 -6.79 15.92
CA PHE A 78 5.72 -7.76 14.83
C PHE A 78 5.49 -9.22 15.28
N ALA A 79 5.41 -9.48 16.59
CA ALA A 79 5.12 -10.80 17.15
C ALA A 79 3.62 -11.14 17.14
N GLU A 80 2.74 -10.15 17.01
CA GLU A 80 1.31 -10.38 16.84
C GLU A 80 0.97 -10.91 15.43
N PRO A 81 -0.08 -11.73 15.28
CA PRO A 81 -0.49 -12.27 13.98
C PRO A 81 -1.05 -11.18 13.06
N VAL A 82 -1.75 -10.20 13.64
CA VAL A 82 -2.30 -9.03 12.96
C VAL A 82 -2.15 -7.80 13.82
N GLN A 83 -2.08 -6.65 13.19
CA GLN A 83 -2.04 -5.34 13.84
C GLN A 83 -3.08 -4.43 13.23
N GLN A 84 -3.87 -3.77 14.07
CA GLN A 84 -4.83 -2.79 13.58
C GLN A 84 -4.09 -1.53 13.11
N VAL A 85 -4.50 -1.00 11.97
CA VAL A 85 -3.90 0.18 11.35
C VAL A 85 -5.01 1.11 10.84
N ASP A 86 -4.65 2.36 10.59
CA ASP A 86 -5.57 3.34 10.01
C ASP A 86 -5.65 3.21 8.49
N THR A 87 -4.51 2.95 7.84
CA THR A 87 -4.44 2.75 6.39
C THR A 87 -3.49 1.60 6.08
N ALA A 88 -3.71 0.98 4.92
CA ALA A 88 -2.81 0.02 4.31
C ALA A 88 -2.93 0.14 2.80
N HIS A 89 -1.94 -0.37 2.07
CA HIS A 89 -2.00 -0.39 0.62
C HIS A 89 -3.21 -1.19 0.11
N PHE A 90 -3.85 -0.70 -0.95
CA PHE A 90 -5.03 -1.34 -1.53
C PHE A 90 -4.67 -2.56 -2.40
N GLY A 91 -3.50 -2.60 -3.04
CA GLY A 91 -3.10 -3.56 -4.07
C GLY A 91 -2.81 -5.01 -3.64
N CYS A 92 -3.17 -5.43 -2.43
CA CYS A 92 -3.25 -6.85 -2.03
C CYS A 92 -4.10 -7.02 -0.76
N THR A 93 -5.32 -6.53 -0.76
CA THR A 93 -6.09 -6.41 0.49
C THR A 93 -7.37 -7.23 0.45
N ILE A 94 -7.53 -8.11 1.43
CA ILE A 94 -8.77 -8.86 1.63
C ILE A 94 -9.75 -7.97 2.39
N ILE A 95 -10.96 -7.80 1.87
CA ILE A 95 -12.01 -6.99 2.47
C ILE A 95 -13.25 -7.88 2.64
N SER A 96 -13.75 -7.99 3.87
CA SER A 96 -15.03 -8.64 4.14
C SER A 96 -16.16 -7.85 3.50
N THR A 97 -16.99 -8.49 2.69
CA THR A 97 -18.15 -7.81 2.06
C THR A 97 -19.18 -7.38 3.10
N ARG A 98 -19.24 -8.08 4.24
CA ARG A 98 -20.06 -7.69 5.39
C ARG A 98 -19.66 -6.30 5.91
N ALA A 99 -18.35 -6.02 5.98
CA ALA A 99 -17.83 -4.71 6.38
C ALA A 99 -18.03 -3.67 5.27
N LEU A 100 -17.70 -4.04 4.04
CA LEU A 100 -17.85 -3.19 2.86
C LEU A 100 -19.29 -2.67 2.68
N ARG A 101 -20.31 -3.51 2.92
CA ARG A 101 -21.73 -3.10 2.86
C ARG A 101 -22.13 -2.06 3.91
N ARG A 102 -21.39 -1.95 5.03
CA ARG A 102 -21.58 -0.92 6.07
C ARG A 102 -20.76 0.34 5.79
N THR A 103 -19.75 0.25 4.93
CA THR A 103 -18.86 1.37 4.61
C THR A 103 -19.62 2.51 3.95
N LEU A 104 -19.50 3.71 4.54
CA LEU A 104 -20.13 4.94 4.03
C LEU A 104 -19.70 5.21 2.58
N LYS A 105 -20.65 5.65 1.76
CA LYS A 105 -20.42 6.07 0.38
C LYS A 105 -20.23 7.60 0.29
N PRO A 106 -19.51 8.12 -0.71
CA PRO A 106 -18.82 7.40 -1.79
C PRO A 106 -17.60 6.64 -1.26
N TRP A 107 -17.31 5.48 -1.83
CA TRP A 107 -16.17 4.66 -1.42
C TRP A 107 -14.83 5.22 -1.91
N PHE A 108 -14.81 5.78 -3.11
CA PHE A 108 -13.60 6.36 -3.70
C PHE A 108 -13.90 7.81 -4.05
N HIS A 109 -13.11 8.71 -3.50
CA HIS A 109 -13.19 10.13 -3.77
C HIS A 109 -11.82 10.74 -3.51
N SER A 110 -11.37 11.57 -4.43
CA SER A 110 -10.10 12.29 -4.29
C SER A 110 -10.39 13.77 -4.09
N LYS A 111 -9.67 14.39 -3.16
CA LYS A 111 -9.80 15.82 -2.85
C LYS A 111 -8.44 16.50 -3.08
N PRO A 112 -8.37 17.59 -3.86
CA PRO A 112 -7.14 18.34 -4.00
C PRO A 112 -6.74 18.98 -2.66
N ASP A 113 -5.49 19.45 -2.61
CA ASP A 113 -5.01 20.26 -1.50
C ASP A 113 -5.72 21.64 -1.43
N ALA A 114 -5.36 22.46 -0.44
CA ALA A 114 -5.99 23.76 -0.21
C ALA A 114 -5.80 24.76 -1.37
N GLU A 115 -4.79 24.58 -2.21
CA GLU A 115 -4.49 25.42 -3.38
C GLU A 115 -5.15 24.87 -4.66
N GLY A 116 -5.87 23.73 -4.57
CA GLY A 116 -6.46 23.05 -5.71
C GLY A 116 -5.50 22.13 -6.46
N GLY A 117 -4.30 21.90 -5.91
CA GLY A 117 -3.28 21.01 -6.43
C GLY A 117 -3.36 19.58 -5.90
N TRP A 118 -2.30 18.81 -6.18
CA TRP A 118 -2.12 17.43 -5.72
C TRP A 118 -0.84 17.28 -4.91
N GLY A 119 -0.46 18.34 -4.18
CA GLY A 119 0.67 18.36 -3.26
C GLY A 119 0.32 17.77 -1.89
N ASP A 120 0.96 18.29 -0.86
CA ASP A 120 0.71 17.88 0.53
C ASP A 120 -0.69 18.35 0.99
N GLY A 121 -1.37 17.51 1.78
CA GLY A 121 -2.73 17.80 2.26
C GLY A 121 -3.85 17.40 1.29
N ARG A 122 -3.52 16.85 0.12
CA ARG A 122 -4.50 16.16 -0.73
C ARG A 122 -5.04 14.90 -0.03
N ILE A 123 -6.21 14.44 -0.46
CA ILE A 123 -6.76 13.14 -0.08
C ILE A 123 -6.81 12.27 -1.32
N ASP A 124 -6.00 11.23 -1.33
CA ASP A 124 -6.04 10.17 -2.34
C ASP A 124 -7.24 9.25 -2.09
N ASP A 125 -7.69 8.54 -3.12
CA ASP A 125 -8.93 7.75 -3.10
C ASP A 125 -8.91 6.58 -2.10
N ASP A 126 -7.75 5.96 -1.90
CA ASP A 126 -7.52 4.92 -0.91
C ASP A 126 -7.60 5.46 0.53
N LEU A 127 -6.98 6.61 0.81
CA LEU A 127 -7.08 7.29 2.10
C LEU A 127 -8.53 7.67 2.41
N TRP A 128 -9.26 8.17 1.42
CA TRP A 128 -10.69 8.43 1.56
C TRP A 128 -11.46 7.16 1.92
N PHE A 129 -11.23 6.06 1.19
CA PHE A 129 -11.86 4.78 1.44
C PHE A 129 -11.64 4.33 2.89
N TRP A 130 -10.39 4.35 3.37
CA TRP A 130 -10.06 3.93 4.73
C TRP A 130 -10.68 4.84 5.79
N SER A 131 -10.75 6.15 5.54
CA SER A 131 -11.49 7.08 6.41
C SER A 131 -12.97 6.71 6.52
N GLN A 132 -13.65 6.42 5.40
CA GLN A 132 -15.04 5.96 5.42
C GLN A 132 -15.19 4.60 6.10
N PHE A 133 -14.24 3.69 5.87
CA PHE A 133 -14.20 2.36 6.47
C PHE A 133 -14.14 2.43 8.00
N LYS A 134 -13.23 3.25 8.54
CA LYS A 134 -13.09 3.52 9.97
C LYS A 134 -14.33 4.21 10.55
N LYS A 135 -14.86 5.24 9.87
CA LYS A 135 -16.09 5.96 10.30
C LYS A 135 -17.32 5.06 10.36
N SER A 136 -17.38 4.00 9.55
CA SER A 136 -18.40 2.96 9.62
C SER A 136 -18.23 1.94 10.74
N GLY A 137 -17.21 2.10 11.60
CA GLY A 137 -16.89 1.19 12.70
C GLY A 137 -16.19 -0.10 12.26
N ASN A 138 -15.67 -0.16 11.02
CA ASN A 138 -14.92 -1.31 10.54
C ASN A 138 -13.43 -1.17 10.91
N ARG A 139 -12.72 -2.30 11.04
CA ARG A 139 -11.30 -2.32 11.42
C ARG A 139 -10.40 -2.87 10.31
N LEU A 140 -9.39 -2.10 9.93
CA LEU A 140 -8.35 -2.53 9.00
C LEU A 140 -7.16 -3.09 9.77
N PHE A 141 -6.58 -4.16 9.24
CA PHE A 141 -5.40 -4.80 9.81
C PHE A 141 -4.31 -4.98 8.77
N ILE A 142 -3.08 -5.11 9.25
CA ILE A 142 -1.99 -5.74 8.49
C ILE A 142 -1.52 -7.02 9.17
N THR A 143 -0.81 -7.87 8.43
CA THR A 143 -0.08 -9.00 9.02
C THR A 143 1.42 -8.93 8.72
N PRO A 144 2.29 -8.97 9.76
CA PRO A 144 3.74 -9.17 9.58
C PRO A 144 4.11 -10.58 9.10
N ARG A 145 3.14 -11.49 8.92
CA ARG A 145 3.35 -12.89 8.53
C ARG A 145 3.40 -13.10 7.03
N VAL A 146 3.02 -12.09 6.25
CA VAL A 146 3.02 -12.11 4.78
C VAL A 146 3.67 -10.82 4.29
N VAL A 147 4.76 -10.97 3.54
CA VAL A 147 5.52 -9.86 2.95
C VAL A 147 5.58 -10.10 1.46
N ILE A 148 5.20 -9.08 0.68
CA ILE A 148 4.97 -9.23 -0.76
C ILE A 148 5.76 -8.18 -1.56
N GLY A 149 5.98 -8.45 -2.84
CA GLY A 149 6.67 -7.52 -3.73
C GLY A 149 5.75 -6.44 -4.28
N HIS A 150 6.28 -5.23 -4.44
CA HIS A 150 5.65 -4.14 -5.20
C HIS A 150 6.52 -3.85 -6.42
N GLY A 151 5.94 -3.99 -7.61
CA GLY A 151 6.60 -3.59 -8.83
C GLY A 151 6.83 -2.09 -8.87
N GLU A 152 7.96 -1.71 -9.44
CA GLU A 152 8.28 -0.32 -9.71
C GLU A 152 8.68 -0.15 -11.17
N TYR A 153 8.25 0.96 -11.76
CA TYR A 153 8.65 1.32 -13.10
C TYR A 153 9.99 2.06 -13.07
N VAL A 154 11.05 1.31 -13.37
CA VAL A 154 12.43 1.78 -13.39
C VAL A 154 13.03 1.71 -14.79
N ILE A 155 13.96 2.63 -15.07
CA ILE A 155 14.83 2.56 -16.24
C ILE A 155 15.99 1.64 -15.89
N SER A 156 16.24 0.66 -16.75
CA SER A 156 17.39 -0.24 -16.64
C SER A 156 18.52 0.24 -17.54
N TRP A 157 19.68 0.52 -16.94
CA TRP A 157 20.89 0.93 -17.64
C TRP A 157 21.95 -0.17 -17.56
N PRO A 158 22.82 -0.34 -18.57
CA PRO A 158 24.04 -1.12 -18.38
C PRO A 158 24.93 -0.45 -17.33
N SER A 159 25.49 -1.22 -16.39
CA SER A 159 26.48 -0.68 -15.45
C SER A 159 27.78 -0.28 -16.14
N LYS A 160 28.55 0.63 -15.54
CA LYS A 160 29.87 1.06 -16.04
C LYS A 160 30.88 -0.08 -16.24
N ASP A 161 30.76 -1.14 -15.44
CA ASP A 161 31.64 -2.30 -15.44
C ASP A 161 31.03 -3.54 -16.11
N PHE A 162 29.82 -3.42 -16.67
CA PHE A 162 29.03 -4.53 -17.23
C PHE A 162 28.79 -5.72 -16.27
N SER A 163 28.86 -5.50 -14.95
CA SER A 163 28.53 -6.53 -13.95
C SER A 163 27.03 -6.77 -13.78
N GLY A 164 26.17 -5.85 -14.26
CA GLY A 164 24.71 -5.99 -14.16
C GLY A 164 23.94 -4.74 -14.55
N PRO A 165 22.61 -4.73 -14.35
CA PRO A 165 21.80 -3.55 -14.57
C PRO A 165 21.94 -2.54 -13.42
N VAL A 166 21.88 -1.26 -13.75
CA VAL A 166 21.65 -0.16 -12.81
C VAL A 166 20.23 0.33 -13.00
N PHE A 167 19.44 0.31 -11.93
CA PHE A 167 18.07 0.79 -11.96
C PHE A 167 17.98 2.26 -11.56
N GLN A 168 17.13 3.01 -12.27
CA GLN A 168 16.83 4.40 -11.96
C GLN A 168 15.31 4.60 -11.94
N HIS A 169 14.77 5.16 -10.86
CA HIS A 169 13.35 5.55 -10.85
C HIS A 169 13.07 6.57 -11.95
N THR A 170 11.95 6.39 -12.65
CA THR A 170 11.58 7.28 -13.76
C THR A 170 11.37 8.73 -13.30
N THR A 171 10.87 8.94 -12.07
CA THR A 171 10.75 10.29 -11.48
C THR A 171 12.11 10.98 -11.36
N SER A 172 13.17 10.26 -10.96
CA SER A 172 14.54 10.77 -10.90
C SER A 172 15.05 11.19 -12.29
N TRP A 173 14.80 10.36 -13.30
CA TRP A 173 15.11 10.71 -14.69
C TRP A 173 14.32 11.93 -15.17
N GLN A 174 13.02 12.01 -14.90
CA GLN A 174 12.21 13.14 -15.35
C GLN A 174 12.69 14.48 -14.78
N ARG A 175 13.19 14.47 -13.54
CA ARG A 175 13.73 15.66 -12.88
C ARG A 175 15.12 16.06 -13.39
N THR A 176 16.00 15.09 -13.61
CA THR A 176 17.43 15.35 -13.90
C THR A 176 17.77 15.29 -15.38
N LYS A 177 16.99 14.54 -16.16
CA LYS A 177 17.24 14.14 -17.56
C LYS A 177 18.65 13.54 -17.76
N LYS A 178 19.17 12.85 -16.74
CA LYS A 178 20.52 12.28 -16.74
C LYS A 178 20.49 10.82 -16.26
N PRO A 179 21.27 9.91 -16.86
CA PRO A 179 21.44 8.57 -16.32
C PRO A 179 22.13 8.63 -14.94
N PRO A 180 22.08 7.56 -14.13
CA PRO A 180 22.92 7.46 -12.94
C PRO A 180 24.42 7.54 -13.30
N GLU A 181 25.25 7.96 -12.35
CA GLU A 181 26.71 7.98 -12.54
C GLU A 181 27.30 6.57 -12.66
N THR A 182 26.60 5.56 -12.17
CA THR A 182 27.02 4.15 -12.24
C THR A 182 26.62 3.48 -13.56
N ALA A 183 25.89 4.17 -14.44
CA ALA A 183 25.54 3.68 -15.77
C ALA A 183 26.67 3.92 -16.79
N TRP A 184 26.81 3.02 -17.76
CA TRP A 184 27.80 3.12 -18.85
C TRP A 184 27.65 4.41 -19.66
N ARG A 185 28.79 5.04 -19.97
CA ARG A 185 28.90 6.23 -20.83
C ARG A 185 30.21 6.18 -21.60
N VAL A 186 30.20 6.67 -22.83
CA VAL A 186 31.41 6.80 -23.65
C VAL A 186 32.02 8.18 -23.41
N GLY A 187 33.32 8.25 -23.12
CA GLY A 187 34.06 9.50 -22.96
C GLY A 187 34.06 10.11 -21.56
N GLU A 188 33.67 9.33 -20.54
CA GLU A 188 34.06 9.55 -19.14
C GLU A 188 35.24 8.64 -18.77
#